data_AF-A0A2N6F497-F1
#
_entry.id   AF-A0A2N6F497-F1
#
_cell.length_a   1.000
_cell.length_b   1.000
_cell.length_c   1.000
_cell.angle_alpha   90.00
_cell.angle_beta   90.00
_cell.angle_gamma   90.00
#
_symmetry.space_group_name_H-M   'P 1'
#
loop_
_entity.id
_entity.type
_entity.pdbx_description
1 polymer ?
#
loop_
_entity_poly.entity_id
_entity_poly.type
_entity_poly.pdbx_seq_one_letter_code
_entity_poly.pdbx_strand_id
1 'polypeptide(L)' 'MTTELNCQNPEEHHQHLCVLKTKLSRSELKKLTRHPHYKCEICKGMANHGRNLCVPKKIRS' A
#
# COMPACT_ATOMS: atom_id res chain seq x y z
N MET A 1 -3.31 19.27 2.26
CA MET A 1 -4.20 18.18 2.73
C MET A 1 -3.35 16.95 3.00
N THR A 2 -2.65 16.91 4.11
CA THR A 2 -1.88 15.75 4.57
C THR A 2 -2.78 14.94 5.48
N THR A 3 -3.56 14.06 4.87
CA THR A 3 -4.22 12.99 5.62
C THR A 3 -3.13 12.16 6.33
N GLU A 4 -2.85 12.49 7.58
CA GLU A 4 -2.13 11.65 8.55
C GLU A 4 -3.04 10.48 8.93
N LEU A 5 -3.26 9.65 7.93
CA LEU A 5 -4.34 8.70 7.89
C LEU A 5 -3.83 7.42 8.56
N ASN A 6 -3.94 7.39 9.90
CA ASN A 6 -3.81 6.24 10.82
C ASN A 6 -3.01 5.05 10.28
N CYS A 7 -1.77 5.29 9.90
CA CYS A 7 -0.89 4.24 9.45
C CYS A 7 -0.44 3.45 10.67
N GLN A 8 -0.58 2.11 10.65
CA GLN A 8 -0.16 1.29 11.79
C GLN A 8 1.35 1.42 12.06
N ASN A 9 2.14 1.59 11.00
CA ASN A 9 3.59 1.72 11.06
C ASN A 9 4.02 2.99 10.32
N PRO A 10 3.96 4.18 10.95
CA PRO A 10 4.32 5.44 10.29
C PRO A 10 5.82 5.54 9.99
N GLU A 11 6.69 4.91 10.78
CA GLU A 11 8.13 4.81 10.51
C GLU A 11 8.46 4.09 9.19
N GLU A 12 7.66 3.07 8.84
CA GLU A 12 7.79 2.32 7.60
C GLU A 12 6.92 2.87 6.46
N HIS A 13 6.31 4.05 6.63
CA HIS A 13 5.38 4.61 5.65
C HIS A 13 6.00 4.82 4.26
N HIS A 14 7.32 5.01 4.22
CA HIS A 14 8.11 5.10 2.99
C HIS A 14 8.09 3.80 2.15
N GLN A 15 7.73 2.65 2.75
CA GLN A 15 7.60 1.33 2.12
C GLN A 15 6.15 0.98 1.73
N HIS A 16 5.19 1.88 1.99
CA HIS A 16 3.79 1.67 1.66
C HIS A 16 3.42 2.22 0.28
N LEU A 17 2.42 1.62 -0.37
CA LEU A 17 1.96 1.99 -1.72
C LEU A 17 1.56 3.45 -1.85
N CYS A 18 1.08 4.08 -0.78
CA CYS A 18 0.69 5.48 -0.81
C CYS A 18 1.90 6.40 -1.12
N VAL A 19 3.12 5.98 -0.76
CA VAL A 19 4.40 6.63 -1.10
C VAL A 19 5.09 5.94 -2.28
N LEU A 20 5.16 4.61 -2.32
CA LEU A 20 5.86 3.88 -3.37
C LEU A 20 5.32 4.20 -4.77
N LYS A 21 4.03 4.56 -4.92
CA LYS A 21 3.46 4.99 -6.20
C LYS A 21 4.13 6.23 -6.80
N THR A 22 4.78 7.08 -5.99
CA THR A 22 5.49 8.28 -6.45
C THR A 22 6.99 8.06 -6.61
N LYS A 23 7.54 7.01 -5.99
CA LYS A 23 8.98 6.68 -6.02
C LYS A 23 9.33 5.58 -7.01
N LEU A 24 8.45 4.61 -7.20
CA LEU A 24 8.70 3.44 -8.05
C LEU A 24 8.26 3.67 -9.49
N SER A 25 8.95 3.02 -10.42
CA SER A 25 8.52 2.94 -11.81
C SER A 25 7.22 2.13 -11.93
N ARG A 26 6.49 2.34 -13.02
CA ARG A 26 5.24 1.60 -13.31
C ARG A 26 5.44 0.09 -13.27
N SER A 27 6.58 -0.42 -13.74
CA SER A 27 6.91 -1.85 -13.76
C SER A 27 7.07 -2.43 -12.36
N GLU A 28 7.77 -1.72 -11.47
CA GLU A 28 7.94 -2.14 -10.07
C GLU A 28 6.61 -2.06 -9.30
N LEU A 29 5.83 -0.99 -9.52
CA LEU A 29 4.50 -0.86 -8.93
C LEU A 29 3.59 -2.01 -9.38
N LYS A 30 3.64 -2.38 -10.66
CA LYS A 30 2.87 -3.50 -11.21
C LYS A 30 3.21 -4.82 -10.52
N LYS A 31 4.48 -5.09 -10.18
CA LYS A 31 4.85 -6.32 -9.43
C LYS A 31 4.18 -6.37 -8.06
N LEU A 32 4.08 -5.24 -7.37
CA LEU A 32 3.46 -5.13 -6.05
C LEU A 32 1.93 -5.24 -6.10
N THR A 33 1.30 -4.83 -7.21
CA THR A 33 -0.17 -4.74 -7.34
C THR A 33 -0.80 -5.79 -8.27
N ARG A 34 -0.02 -6.63 -8.96
CA ARG A 34 -0.50 -7.57 -9.99
C ARG A 34 -1.55 -8.57 -9.50
N HIS A 35 -1.35 -9.12 -8.29
CA HIS A 35 -2.26 -10.08 -7.66
C HIS A 35 -2.52 -9.62 -6.22
N PRO A 36 -3.39 -8.63 -6.03
CA PRO A 36 -3.58 -8.05 -4.73
C PRO A 36 -4.42 -8.97 -3.85
N HIS A 37 -3.86 -9.44 -2.74
CA HIS A 37 -4.57 -10.17 -1.70
C HIS A 37 -4.97 -9.26 -0.53
N TYR A 38 -4.44 -8.03 -0.50
CA TYR A 38 -4.70 -7.06 0.55
C TYR A 38 -5.10 -5.71 -0.04
N LYS A 39 -5.98 -5.01 0.67
CA LYS A 39 -6.38 -3.63 0.40
C LYS A 39 -6.17 -2.79 1.63
N CYS A 40 -5.63 -1.59 1.46
CA CYS A 40 -5.52 -0.62 2.52
C CYS A 40 -6.90 -0.02 2.80
N GLU A 41 -7.41 -0.10 4.03
CA GLU A 41 -8.69 0.53 4.37
C GLU A 41 -8.65 2.06 4.28
N ILE A 42 -7.43 2.61 4.32
CA ILE A 42 -7.15 4.03 4.40
C ILE A 42 -6.83 4.60 3.01
N CYS A 43 -5.64 4.32 2.46
CA CYS A 43 -5.22 4.92 1.19
C CYS A 43 -5.76 4.18 -0.03
N LYS A 44 -6.60 3.16 0.17
CA LYS A 44 -7.26 2.32 -0.83
C LYS A 44 -6.32 1.59 -1.81
N GLY A 45 -5.01 1.66 -1.58
CA GLY A 45 -4.02 0.88 -2.31
C GLY A 45 -4.25 -0.62 -2.17
N MET A 46 -3.94 -1.38 -3.21
CA MET A 46 -4.11 -2.83 -3.24
C MET A 46 -2.76 -3.46 -3.54
N ALA A 47 -2.33 -4.41 -2.73
CA ALA A 47 -1.01 -5.03 -2.83
C ALA A 47 -1.09 -6.55 -2.63
N ASN A 48 -0.11 -7.25 -3.18
CA ASN A 48 0.08 -8.68 -2.96
C ASN A 48 0.40 -8.96 -1.48
N HIS A 49 1.19 -8.09 -0.84
CA HIS A 49 1.58 -8.22 0.56
C HIS A 49 1.03 -7.09 1.43
N GLY A 50 0.55 -7.44 2.62
CA GLY A 50 0.03 -6.46 3.59
C GLY A 50 1.07 -5.42 4.05
N ARG A 51 2.36 -5.81 4.12
CA ARG A 51 3.46 -4.91 4.52
C ARG A 51 3.64 -3.67 3.64
N ASN A 52 3.07 -3.68 2.43
CA ASN A 52 3.15 -2.55 1.51
C ASN A 52 1.94 -1.61 1.65
N LEU A 53 1.16 -1.71 2.73
CA LEU A 53 -0.06 -0.94 2.95
C LEU A 53 -0.10 -0.43 4.40
N CYS A 54 -0.66 0.77 4.59
CA CYS A 54 -0.76 1.39 5.92
C CYS A 54 -1.63 0.61 6.92
N VAL A 55 -2.76 0.08 6.42
CA VAL A 55 -3.74 -0.69 7.20
C VAL A 55 -4.24 -1.83 6.30
N PRO A 56 -3.47 -2.93 6.18
CA PRO A 56 -3.79 -4.00 5.27
C PRO A 56 -4.99 -4.82 5.76
N LYS A 57 -5.98 -4.97 4.89
CA LYS A 57 -7.10 -5.90 5.08
C LYS A 57 -7.13 -6.91 3.95
N LYS A 58 -7.23 -8.19 4.29
CA LYS A 58 -7.36 -9.25 3.28
C LYS A 58 -8.63 -9.03 2.46
N ILE A 59 -8.46 -9.02 1.15
CA ILE A 59 -9.57 -9.08 0.20
C ILE A 59 -9.65 -10.54 -0.27
N ARG A 60 -10.81 -11.17 -0.05
CA ARG A 60 -11.06 -12.50 -0.62
C ARG A 60 -11.23 -12.32 -2.13
N SER A 61 -10.38 -12.99 -2.90
CA SER A 61 -10.64 -13.25 -4.32
C SER A 61 -11.71 -14.31 -4.46
#